data_AF-A0A964VMN0-F1
#
_entry.id   AF-A0A964VMN0-F1
#
_cell.length_a   1.000
_cell.length_b   1.000
_cell.length_c   1.000
_cell.angle_alpha   90.00
_cell.angle_beta   90.00
_cell.angle_gamma   90.00
#
_symmetry.space_group_name_H-M   'P 1'
#
loop_
_entity.id
_entity.type
_entity.pdbx_description
1 polymer ?
#
loop_
_entity_poly.entity_id
_entity_poly.type
_entity_poly.pdbx_seq_one_letter_code
_entity_poly.pdbx_strand_id
1 'polypeptide(L)'
;MLRAAGAVAQCSPSALPLHTIELLITDPPNHIRQSGFCGKDHYSPVMKPAFVVGILNAALTTMWLFAGEERRWHEETACRWTELGMPTQGKAGFAQLSPAITGIVFTNTLTEASVAANRVLANGSGVAVGDYDRDGLPDIFFCGLESSNALYKNLGNWKFKDVTVEAGLVFPRKPSRGAVFADINGDGFPDLLISTLDEGVLCFMNDGRGKFADKTVDARTRSRYAAMTLALADVDGDGTLDLYVANSRPTDIRDRGRMSVSVVNGNPLIPGGEKNRLLFKDGQLAEYGQPDQLFKNDGKGRFTEVSWLGGGFVDETGQPLTGPPLDWGLTATFRDVNNDLAPDLYVCNDYWTPDRFWINDGHGNFRAIDQLALRKTSASSMGVDFADIDRDGHLDFFVVDMLSRDPRLRKRQGLAEKPVGSPLGSIANRPQTMRNTMFRNRGDGTFAEIADFARVNGVR
;
A
#
# COMPACT_ATOMS: atom_id res chain seq x y z
N MET A 1 13.34 5.23 21.90
CA MET A 1 14.56 4.87 21.10
C MET A 1 15.37 3.79 21.85
N LEU A 2 16.17 2.95 21.17
CA LEU A 2 16.96 1.83 21.76
C LEU A 2 17.83 2.18 22.98
N ARG A 3 17.98 1.21 23.89
CA ARG A 3 19.28 0.55 24.17
C ARG A 3 19.07 -0.91 24.61
N ALA A 4 20.10 -1.74 24.45
CA ALA A 4 20.05 -3.18 24.70
C ALA A 4 21.05 -3.62 25.78
N ALA A 5 20.77 -4.75 26.44
CA ALA A 5 21.72 -5.58 27.18
C ALA A 5 21.21 -7.02 27.13
N GLY A 6 22.09 -8.02 27.11
CA GLY A 6 21.72 -9.42 26.91
C GLY A 6 22.35 -10.39 27.92
N ALA A 7 21.84 -11.62 27.92
CA ALA A 7 22.47 -12.79 28.53
C ALA A 7 22.05 -14.06 27.76
N VAL A 8 22.89 -15.09 27.76
CA VAL A 8 22.69 -16.34 27.00
C VAL A 8 22.26 -17.46 27.95
N ALA A 9 21.30 -18.28 27.52
CA ALA A 9 21.12 -19.65 28.01
C ALA A 9 20.63 -20.55 26.86
N GLN A 10 21.02 -21.83 26.89
CA GLN A 10 21.01 -22.74 25.73
C GLN A 10 20.35 -24.07 26.13
N CYS A 11 19.30 -24.50 25.42
CA CYS A 11 18.78 -25.87 25.44
C CYS A 11 18.10 -26.22 24.10
N SER A 12 18.12 -27.51 23.74
CA SER A 12 17.68 -28.05 22.44
C SER A 12 16.61 -29.15 22.66
N PRO A 13 16.10 -29.90 21.65
CA PRO A 13 14.80 -29.60 21.05
C PRO A 13 13.78 -30.74 21.17
N SER A 14 12.47 -30.45 21.09
CA SER A 14 11.45 -31.45 20.70
C SER A 14 10.08 -30.81 20.34
N ALA A 15 9.34 -31.53 19.48
CA ALA A 15 7.92 -31.39 19.15
C ALA A 15 7.40 -30.04 18.56
N LEU A 16 7.10 -30.06 17.25
CA LEU A 16 6.22 -29.10 16.58
C LEU A 16 4.75 -29.56 16.69
N PRO A 17 3.82 -28.62 16.95
CA PRO A 17 2.48 -28.69 16.39
C PRO A 17 2.12 -27.42 15.59
N LEU A 18 1.15 -27.57 14.68
CA LEU A 18 0.58 -26.54 13.80
C LEU A 18 0.43 -25.15 14.47
N HIS A 19 0.96 -24.11 13.82
CA HIS A 19 0.82 -22.73 14.30
C HIS A 19 -0.22 -21.94 13.51
N THR A 20 -1.33 -21.62 14.18
CA THR A 20 -2.15 -20.45 13.88
C THR A 20 -1.27 -19.18 13.96
N ILE A 21 -1.47 -18.23 13.04
CA ILE A 21 -0.67 -17.00 13.00
C ILE A 21 -1.17 -16.04 14.08
N GLU A 22 -0.45 -15.94 15.19
CA GLU A 22 -0.68 -14.91 16.22
C GLU A 22 0.02 -13.59 15.87
N LEU A 23 -0.60 -12.48 16.27
CA LEU A 23 -0.14 -11.11 16.01
C LEU A 23 0.07 -10.40 17.35
N LEU A 24 1.31 -10.42 17.84
CA LEU A 24 1.72 -9.86 19.13
C LEU A 24 3.10 -9.22 19.03
N ILE A 25 3.19 -7.93 19.34
CA ILE A 25 4.43 -7.19 19.61
C ILE A 25 4.23 -6.47 20.95
N THR A 26 5.15 -6.66 21.89
CA THR A 26 5.12 -5.99 23.21
C THR A 26 6.50 -5.46 23.58
N ASP A 27 6.50 -4.29 24.23
CA ASP A 27 7.66 -3.50 24.70
C ASP A 27 8.13 -4.02 26.10
N PRO A 28 9.15 -3.46 26.84
CA PRO A 28 9.67 -2.07 26.85
C PRO A 28 11.23 -1.98 26.93
N PRO A 29 11.89 -0.83 27.26
CA PRO A 29 11.49 0.59 27.30
C PRO A 29 12.43 1.49 26.42
N ASN A 30 12.37 2.84 26.35
CA ASN A 30 11.53 3.88 26.97
C ASN A 30 11.34 5.11 26.05
N HIS A 31 10.51 6.06 26.53
CA HIS A 31 10.26 7.48 26.14
C HIS A 31 10.33 7.87 24.65
N ILE A 32 9.31 8.62 24.21
CA ILE A 32 9.23 9.31 22.92
C ILE A 32 8.85 10.79 23.19
N ARG A 33 9.46 11.73 22.46
CA ARG A 33 9.14 13.16 22.50
C ARG A 33 8.37 13.54 21.23
N GLN A 34 7.42 14.47 21.33
CA GLN A 34 6.73 15.07 20.19
C GLN A 34 7.02 16.57 20.15
N SER A 35 7.60 17.06 19.05
CA SER A 35 7.97 18.46 18.84
C SER A 35 6.92 19.24 18.06
N GLY A 36 6.76 20.52 18.36
CA GLY A 36 6.12 21.51 17.49
C GLY A 36 6.99 22.76 17.36
N PHE A 37 7.06 23.32 16.15
CA PHE A 37 7.69 24.62 15.88
C PHE A 37 6.73 25.76 16.25
N CYS A 38 7.27 26.94 16.57
CA CYS A 38 6.50 28.13 16.89
C CYS A 38 7.06 29.34 16.15
N GLY A 39 6.33 29.83 15.14
CA GLY A 39 6.52 31.16 14.57
C GLY A 39 6.05 32.23 15.56
N LYS A 40 6.82 33.31 15.72
CA LYS A 40 6.46 34.42 16.61
C LYS A 40 5.57 35.42 15.88
N ASP A 41 4.27 35.37 16.14
CA ASP A 41 3.36 36.48 15.86
C ASP A 41 2.86 37.13 17.15
N HIS A 42 3.06 38.45 17.26
CA HIS A 42 2.66 39.24 18.42
C HIS A 42 1.22 39.74 18.28
N TYR A 43 0.31 39.28 19.15
CA TYR A 43 -0.96 39.96 19.41
C TYR A 43 -1.20 40.10 20.92
N SER A 44 -1.50 41.33 21.37
CA SER A 44 -1.83 41.66 22.75
C SER A 44 -3.35 41.91 22.89
N PRO A 45 -4.03 41.30 23.86
CA PRO A 45 -5.44 41.61 24.13
C PRO A 45 -5.58 42.78 25.12
N VAL A 46 -6.30 43.83 24.74
CA VAL A 46 -6.72 44.89 25.66
C VAL A 46 -8.07 44.51 26.28
N MET A 47 -8.09 44.32 27.60
CA MET A 47 -9.29 44.02 28.37
C MET A 47 -9.75 45.27 29.16
N LYS A 48 -11.05 45.59 29.13
CA LYS A 48 -11.68 46.60 30.00
C LYS A 48 -12.86 45.95 30.74
N PRO A 49 -12.99 46.11 32.07
CA PRO A 49 -14.13 45.60 32.81
C PRO A 49 -15.25 46.64 32.91
N ALA A 50 -16.51 46.16 32.94
CA ALA A 50 -17.65 46.91 33.44
C ALA A 50 -18.57 45.96 34.23
N PHE A 51 -18.80 46.28 35.50
CA PHE A 51 -19.70 45.55 36.39
C PHE A 51 -21.17 45.97 36.17
N VAL A 52 -22.08 45.02 36.07
CA VAL A 52 -23.49 45.17 36.49
C VAL A 52 -23.94 43.87 37.16
N VAL A 53 -24.62 43.98 38.31
CA VAL A 53 -25.18 42.86 39.09
C VAL A 53 -26.70 42.81 38.89
N GLY A 54 -27.30 41.63 38.70
CA GLY A 54 -28.75 41.55 38.39
C GLY A 54 -29.42 40.17 38.34
N ILE A 55 -29.38 39.43 39.45
CA ILE A 55 -30.43 38.48 39.92
C ILE A 55 -30.81 37.23 39.07
N LEU A 56 -30.66 36.07 39.72
CA LEU A 56 -31.26 34.74 39.54
C LEU A 56 -32.05 34.40 38.25
N ASN A 57 -31.59 33.34 37.59
CA ASN A 57 -32.46 32.21 37.27
C ASN A 57 -31.71 30.88 37.46
N ALA A 58 -32.30 29.95 38.21
CA ALA A 58 -31.68 28.67 38.51
C ALA A 58 -31.98 27.64 37.42
N ALA A 59 -31.03 27.42 36.51
CA ALA A 59 -30.99 26.27 35.62
C ALA A 59 -29.78 25.40 35.97
N LEU A 60 -29.96 24.07 36.03
CA LEU A 60 -28.87 23.13 36.23
C LEU A 60 -27.95 23.12 34.99
N THR A 61 -26.91 23.95 34.99
CA THR A 61 -25.73 23.73 34.16
C THR A 61 -24.81 22.74 34.86
N THR A 62 -24.89 21.47 34.44
CA THR A 62 -23.89 20.45 34.78
C THR A 62 -22.59 20.80 34.05
N MET A 63 -21.81 21.74 34.60
CA MET A 63 -20.45 22.00 34.14
C MET A 63 -19.61 20.73 34.34
N TRP A 64 -19.38 20.01 33.25
CA TRP A 64 -18.27 19.09 33.17
C TRP A 64 -16.98 19.91 33.24
N LEU A 65 -16.47 20.06 34.45
CA LEU A 65 -15.08 20.42 34.69
C LEU A 65 -14.21 19.29 34.15
N PHE A 66 -13.92 19.34 32.85
CA PHE A 66 -12.73 18.70 32.31
C PHE A 66 -11.53 19.38 32.96
N ALA A 67 -11.08 18.80 34.08
CA ALA A 67 -9.74 19.00 34.58
C ALA A 67 -8.78 18.34 33.58
N GLY A 68 -8.58 19.00 32.43
CA GLY A 68 -7.44 18.73 31.59
C GLY A 68 -6.21 19.09 32.40
N GLU A 69 -5.35 18.11 32.68
CA GLU A 69 -4.04 18.39 33.27
C GLU A 69 -3.34 19.43 32.40
N GLU A 70 -2.88 20.53 33.02
CA GLU A 70 -2.06 21.51 32.33
C GLU A 70 -0.78 20.82 31.86
N ARG A 71 -0.75 20.47 30.56
CA ARG A 71 0.38 19.77 29.96
C ARG A 71 1.62 20.62 30.09
N ARG A 72 2.63 20.10 30.79
CA ARG A 72 3.90 20.77 31.00
C ARG A 72 4.70 20.80 29.70
N TRP A 73 4.59 21.90 28.96
CA TRP A 73 5.42 22.14 27.80
C TRP A 73 6.85 22.47 28.22
N HIS A 74 7.80 21.82 27.56
CA HIS A 74 9.23 22.05 27.63
C HIS A 74 9.64 22.85 26.39
N GLU A 75 10.28 24.00 26.58
CA GLU A 75 10.82 24.79 25.48
C GLU A 75 12.33 24.52 25.31
N GLU A 76 12.74 24.26 24.07
CA GLU A 76 14.13 24.16 23.63
C GLU A 76 14.34 25.13 22.45
N THR A 77 15.60 25.45 22.12
CA THR A 77 15.96 26.54 21.19
C THR A 77 15.36 26.45 19.79
N ALA A 78 14.86 25.27 19.39
CA ALA A 78 14.29 25.01 18.06
C ALA A 78 12.88 24.40 18.11
N CYS A 79 12.34 24.00 19.28
CA CYS A 79 11.01 23.39 19.37
C CYS A 79 10.45 23.47 20.79
N ARG A 80 9.13 23.29 20.92
CA ARG A 80 8.51 22.89 22.19
C ARG A 80 8.04 21.46 22.12
N TRP A 81 8.13 20.74 23.23
CA TRP A 81 7.63 19.37 23.36
C TRP A 81 6.91 19.18 24.69
N THR A 82 6.04 18.18 24.79
CA THR A 82 5.40 17.76 26.05
C THR A 82 5.61 16.27 26.23
N GLU A 83 5.68 15.82 27.47
CA GLU A 83 5.51 14.40 27.77
C GLU A 83 4.05 14.02 27.46
N LEU A 84 3.86 12.90 26.76
CA LEU A 84 2.55 12.26 26.65
C LEU A 84 2.46 11.21 27.76
N GLY A 85 1.45 11.37 28.63
CA GLY A 85 1.10 10.38 29.63
C GLY A 85 0.62 9.10 28.96
N MET A 86 1.54 8.18 28.65
CA MET A 86 1.19 6.81 28.28
C MET A 86 0.50 6.16 29.49
N PRO A 87 -0.66 5.51 29.32
CA PRO A 87 -1.31 4.80 30.42
C PRO A 87 -0.36 3.77 31.03
N THR A 88 0.09 4.01 32.26
CA THR A 88 0.95 3.08 33.02
C THR A 88 0.18 1.85 33.49
N GLN A 89 -1.16 1.92 33.43
CA GLN A 89 -2.09 0.82 33.61
C GLN A 89 -3.20 0.91 32.56
N GLY A 90 -3.70 -0.25 32.12
CA GLY A 90 -4.58 -0.38 30.96
C GLY A 90 -3.83 -0.92 29.73
N LYS A 91 -4.54 -1.65 28.86
CA LYS A 91 -3.95 -2.17 27.62
C LYS A 91 -3.95 -1.09 26.54
N ALA A 92 -2.79 -0.47 26.30
CA ALA A 92 -2.53 0.15 24.99
C ALA A 92 -2.36 -0.98 23.96
N GLY A 93 -3.26 -1.06 22.96
CA GLY A 93 -3.11 -2.00 21.85
C GLY A 93 -4.41 -2.57 21.30
N PHE A 94 -4.26 -3.40 20.28
CA PHE A 94 -5.34 -4.16 19.64
C PHE A 94 -5.72 -5.39 20.48
N ALA A 95 -6.99 -5.79 20.41
CA ALA A 95 -7.47 -7.04 21.00
C ALA A 95 -7.82 -8.03 19.87
N GLN A 96 -7.21 -9.21 19.91
CA GLN A 96 -7.61 -10.30 19.02
C GLN A 96 -9.01 -10.79 19.41
N LEU A 97 -9.96 -10.70 18.48
CA LEU A 97 -11.29 -11.28 18.62
C LEU A 97 -11.31 -12.64 17.92
N SER A 98 -11.96 -13.64 18.53
CA SER A 98 -12.06 -14.98 17.96
C SER A 98 -13.20 -15.07 16.93
N PRO A 99 -13.14 -16.02 15.99
CA PRO A 99 -14.26 -16.32 15.07
C PRO A 99 -15.60 -16.57 15.78
N ALA A 100 -15.58 -17.08 17.02
CA ALA A 100 -16.79 -17.27 17.83
C ALA A 100 -17.41 -15.96 18.35
N ILE A 101 -16.64 -14.88 18.41
CA ILE A 101 -17.12 -13.53 18.72
C ILE A 101 -17.56 -12.83 17.43
N THR A 102 -16.73 -12.90 16.38
CA THR A 102 -16.92 -12.08 15.17
C THR A 102 -17.79 -12.70 14.10
N GLY A 103 -17.94 -14.03 14.06
CA GLY A 103 -18.54 -14.74 12.93
C GLY A 103 -17.62 -14.87 11.71
N ILE A 104 -16.44 -14.24 11.70
CA ILE A 104 -15.48 -14.35 10.59
C ILE A 104 -14.71 -15.66 10.69
N VAL A 105 -14.99 -16.59 9.77
CA VAL A 105 -14.36 -17.93 9.71
C VAL A 105 -13.50 -18.12 8.44
N PHE A 106 -13.36 -17.09 7.62
CA PHE A 106 -12.54 -17.12 6.40
C PHE A 106 -11.08 -17.49 6.68
N THR A 107 -10.46 -18.21 5.75
CA THR A 107 -9.02 -18.48 5.74
C THR A 107 -8.55 -18.54 4.29
N ASN A 108 -7.60 -17.69 3.92
CA ASN A 108 -6.92 -17.83 2.63
C ASN A 108 -5.99 -19.05 2.69
N THR A 109 -6.37 -20.13 2.02
CA THR A 109 -5.56 -21.34 1.91
C THR A 109 -4.65 -21.30 0.68
N LEU A 110 -3.41 -21.75 0.85
CA LEU A 110 -2.45 -22.01 -0.21
C LEU A 110 -1.53 -23.15 0.22
N THR A 111 -1.48 -24.25 -0.53
CA THR A 111 -0.61 -25.39 -0.22
C THR A 111 0.85 -25.15 -0.61
N GLU A 112 1.79 -25.78 0.10
CA GLU A 112 3.22 -25.78 -0.27
C GLU A 112 3.44 -26.34 -1.69
N ALA A 113 2.63 -27.30 -2.12
CA ALA A 113 2.67 -27.85 -3.47
C ALA A 113 2.30 -26.80 -4.55
N SER A 114 1.28 -25.98 -4.30
CA SER A 114 0.92 -24.87 -5.20
C SER A 114 1.99 -23.78 -5.22
N VAL A 115 2.60 -23.43 -4.08
CA VAL A 115 3.74 -22.49 -4.03
C VAL A 115 4.95 -23.04 -4.79
N ALA A 116 5.25 -24.33 -4.66
CA ALA A 116 6.36 -24.97 -5.36
C ALA A 116 6.12 -25.08 -6.88
N ALA A 117 4.87 -25.20 -7.31
CA ALA A 117 4.48 -25.24 -8.72
C ALA A 117 4.38 -23.83 -9.35
N ASN A 118 4.00 -22.82 -8.57
CA ASN A 118 3.89 -21.43 -9.02
C ASN A 118 4.17 -20.45 -7.87
N ARG A 119 5.39 -19.90 -7.83
CA ARG A 119 5.83 -19.10 -6.67
C ARG A 119 5.13 -17.76 -6.54
N VAL A 120 4.58 -17.19 -7.62
CA VAL A 120 3.91 -15.87 -7.58
C VAL A 120 2.59 -15.90 -6.80
N LEU A 121 2.08 -17.09 -6.43
CA LEU A 121 0.99 -17.24 -5.47
C LEU A 121 1.42 -16.85 -4.04
N ALA A 122 2.71 -16.92 -3.72
CA ALA A 122 3.23 -16.52 -2.40
C ALA A 122 3.22 -15.00 -2.17
N ASN A 123 2.95 -14.20 -3.20
CA ASN A 123 2.72 -12.75 -3.07
C ASN A 123 1.44 -12.44 -2.26
N GLY A 124 0.57 -13.44 -2.06
CA GLY A 124 -0.59 -13.37 -1.17
C GLY A 124 -1.90 -12.98 -1.87
N SER A 125 -2.89 -12.63 -1.04
CA SER A 125 -4.18 -12.08 -1.47
C SER A 125 -4.59 -10.94 -0.56
N GLY A 126 -5.47 -10.07 -1.07
CA GLY A 126 -5.94 -8.86 -0.40
C GLY A 126 -7.28 -8.99 0.30
N VAL A 127 -7.68 -7.86 0.87
CA VAL A 127 -8.94 -7.62 1.56
C VAL A 127 -9.44 -6.24 1.14
N ALA A 128 -10.74 -6.12 0.86
CA ALA A 128 -11.42 -4.84 0.70
C ALA A 128 -12.31 -4.59 1.91
N VAL A 129 -12.40 -3.31 2.32
CA VAL A 129 -13.27 -2.84 3.39
C VAL A 129 -14.07 -1.67 2.87
N GLY A 130 -15.40 -1.71 3.04
CA GLY A 130 -16.31 -0.70 2.53
C GLY A 130 -17.75 -0.99 2.95
N ASP A 131 -18.55 0.05 3.11
CA ASP A 131 -19.98 -0.02 3.44
C ASP A 131 -20.76 -0.22 2.13
N TYR A 132 -21.01 -1.48 1.73
CA TYR A 132 -21.52 -1.77 0.38
C TYR A 132 -23.04 -1.64 0.26
N ASP A 133 -23.78 -1.66 1.39
CA ASP A 133 -25.24 -1.48 1.41
C ASP A 133 -25.70 -0.20 2.13
N ARG A 134 -24.75 0.65 2.55
CA ARG A 134 -24.94 2.02 3.07
C ARG A 134 -25.67 2.08 4.40
N ASP A 135 -25.50 1.09 5.26
CA ASP A 135 -26.04 1.10 6.62
C ASP A 135 -25.17 1.83 7.65
N GLY A 136 -24.00 2.33 7.23
CA GLY A 136 -23.05 3.07 8.04
C GLY A 136 -22.00 2.18 8.73
N LEU A 137 -21.98 0.88 8.42
CA LEU A 137 -21.02 -0.07 8.97
C LEU A 137 -20.08 -0.59 7.86
N PRO A 138 -18.75 -0.58 8.06
CA PRO A 138 -17.83 -1.11 7.06
C PRO A 138 -17.89 -2.65 7.03
N ASP A 139 -18.21 -3.20 5.85
CA ASP A 139 -18.18 -4.62 5.54
C ASP A 139 -16.80 -5.06 5.06
N ILE A 140 -16.58 -6.38 4.93
CA ILE A 140 -15.27 -6.94 4.59
C ILE A 140 -15.39 -7.98 3.47
N PHE A 141 -14.67 -7.77 2.37
CA PHE A 141 -14.50 -8.76 1.31
C PHE A 141 -13.09 -9.34 1.31
N PHE A 142 -12.98 -10.67 1.37
CA PHE A 142 -11.70 -11.38 1.36
C PHE A 142 -11.44 -12.06 0.01
N CYS A 143 -10.22 -11.87 -0.51
CA CYS A 143 -9.74 -12.60 -1.68
C CYS A 143 -9.08 -13.93 -1.27
N GLY A 144 -9.44 -15.01 -1.97
CA GLY A 144 -8.89 -16.35 -1.81
C GLY A 144 -8.00 -16.80 -2.97
N LEU A 145 -6.95 -17.56 -2.67
CA LEU A 145 -6.08 -18.19 -3.66
C LEU A 145 -6.56 -19.61 -4.02
N GLU A 146 -6.53 -20.55 -3.07
CA GLU A 146 -7.18 -21.86 -3.21
C GLU A 146 -8.54 -21.92 -2.50
N SER A 147 -8.83 -20.95 -1.63
CA SER A 147 -10.15 -20.76 -1.03
C SER A 147 -11.08 -20.01 -1.98
N SER A 148 -12.39 -20.11 -1.78
CA SER A 148 -13.34 -19.17 -2.40
C SER A 148 -13.20 -17.79 -1.77
N ASN A 149 -13.46 -16.74 -2.55
CA ASN A 149 -13.65 -15.39 -2.00
C ASN A 149 -14.88 -15.35 -1.07
N ALA A 150 -14.93 -14.37 -0.15
CA ALA A 150 -16.05 -14.24 0.78
C ALA A 150 -16.38 -12.77 1.13
N LEU A 151 -17.67 -12.43 1.15
CA LEU A 151 -18.21 -11.15 1.64
C LEU A 151 -18.83 -11.34 3.02
N TYR A 152 -18.37 -10.53 3.98
CA TYR A 152 -18.87 -10.49 5.35
C TYR A 152 -19.56 -9.16 5.62
N LYS A 153 -20.90 -9.19 5.72
CA LYS A 153 -21.68 -8.03 6.17
C LYS A 153 -21.46 -7.79 7.65
N ASN A 154 -21.21 -6.54 8.03
CA ASN A 154 -21.13 -6.08 9.41
C ASN A 154 -22.54 -5.94 10.01
N LEU A 155 -22.73 -6.46 11.22
CA LEU A 155 -23.98 -6.42 11.99
C LEU A 155 -23.87 -5.49 13.22
N GLY A 156 -22.78 -4.73 13.30
CA GLY A 156 -22.39 -3.94 14.45
C GLY A 156 -21.80 -4.80 15.58
N ASN A 157 -21.23 -4.12 16.58
CA ASN A 157 -20.65 -4.75 17.78
C ASN A 157 -19.63 -5.87 17.46
N TRP A 158 -18.83 -5.67 16.40
CA TRP A 158 -17.83 -6.62 15.87
C TRP A 158 -18.38 -7.96 15.38
N LYS A 159 -19.69 -8.07 15.13
CA LYS A 159 -20.30 -9.28 14.56
C LYS A 159 -20.47 -9.14 13.06
N PHE A 160 -20.20 -10.20 12.34
CA PHE A 160 -20.28 -10.28 10.89
C PHE A 160 -21.02 -11.54 10.45
N LYS A 161 -21.65 -11.47 9.28
CA LYS A 161 -22.32 -12.59 8.62
C LYS A 161 -21.71 -12.79 7.24
N ASP A 162 -21.32 -14.02 6.91
CA ASP A 162 -21.02 -14.39 5.52
C ASP A 162 -22.30 -14.27 4.69
N VAL A 163 -22.29 -13.33 3.74
CA VAL A 163 -23.39 -13.04 2.81
C VAL A 163 -22.99 -13.34 1.37
N THR A 164 -21.86 -14.02 1.12
CA THR A 164 -21.30 -14.21 -0.23
C THR A 164 -22.31 -14.75 -1.25
N VAL A 165 -23.06 -15.78 -0.85
CA VAL A 165 -24.13 -16.38 -1.68
C VAL A 165 -25.35 -15.46 -1.79
N GLU A 166 -25.71 -14.79 -0.70
CA GLU A 166 -26.84 -13.86 -0.67
C GLU A 166 -26.58 -12.64 -1.56
N ALA A 167 -25.34 -12.16 -1.60
CA ALA A 167 -24.90 -11.02 -2.39
C ALA A 167 -24.66 -11.36 -3.89
N GLY A 168 -24.77 -12.63 -4.29
CA GLY A 168 -24.56 -13.04 -5.69
C GLY A 168 -23.09 -13.24 -6.10
N LEU A 169 -22.15 -13.13 -5.17
CA LEU A 169 -20.70 -13.22 -5.43
C LEU A 169 -20.18 -14.67 -5.51
N VAL A 170 -20.94 -15.54 -6.19
CA VAL A 170 -20.60 -16.96 -6.41
C VAL A 170 -20.16 -17.15 -7.86
N PHE A 171 -18.84 -17.19 -8.07
CA PHE A 171 -18.22 -17.35 -9.38
C PHE A 171 -17.13 -18.43 -9.36
N PRO A 172 -16.68 -18.95 -10.52
CA PRO A 172 -15.65 -19.98 -10.58
C PRO A 172 -14.38 -19.54 -9.83
N ARG A 173 -13.85 -20.43 -8.97
CA ARG A 173 -12.66 -20.14 -8.17
C ARG A 173 -11.48 -19.73 -9.06
N LYS A 174 -11.00 -18.50 -8.86
CA LYS A 174 -9.81 -17.91 -9.49
C LYS A 174 -8.91 -17.39 -8.38
N PRO A 175 -7.57 -17.54 -8.46
CA PRO A 175 -6.67 -16.95 -7.48
C PRO A 175 -6.82 -15.42 -7.53
N SER A 176 -7.50 -14.89 -6.52
CA SER A 176 -7.86 -13.48 -6.42
C SER A 176 -6.84 -12.79 -5.53
N ARG A 177 -6.30 -11.65 -5.98
CA ARG A 177 -5.09 -11.06 -5.38
C ARG A 177 -5.34 -9.78 -4.60
N GLY A 178 -6.39 -9.05 -4.95
CA GLY A 178 -6.80 -7.81 -4.32
C GLY A 178 -8.22 -7.47 -4.73
N ALA A 179 -8.84 -6.58 -3.98
CA ALA A 179 -10.17 -6.09 -4.27
C ALA A 179 -10.32 -4.64 -3.78
N VAL A 180 -11.33 -3.95 -4.30
CA VAL A 180 -11.70 -2.60 -3.87
C VAL A 180 -13.19 -2.40 -4.04
N PHE A 181 -13.81 -1.72 -3.07
CA PHE A 181 -15.16 -1.19 -3.19
C PHE A 181 -15.08 0.25 -3.72
N ALA A 182 -15.76 0.55 -4.81
CA ALA A 182 -15.81 1.87 -5.41
C ALA A 182 -17.10 2.05 -6.20
N ASP A 183 -17.74 3.20 -6.08
CA ASP A 183 -18.83 3.59 -6.99
C ASP A 183 -18.21 4.00 -8.33
N ILE A 184 -18.22 3.10 -9.31
CA ILE A 184 -17.62 3.34 -10.63
C ILE A 184 -18.66 3.75 -11.67
N ASN A 185 -19.94 3.79 -11.30
CA ASN A 185 -21.07 4.03 -12.20
C ASN A 185 -21.88 5.30 -11.85
N GLY A 186 -21.60 5.93 -10.71
CA GLY A 186 -22.19 7.18 -10.24
C GLY A 186 -23.58 7.05 -9.61
N ASP A 187 -24.06 5.83 -9.31
CA ASP A 187 -25.38 5.61 -8.69
C ASP A 187 -25.39 5.79 -7.16
N GLY A 188 -24.20 5.96 -6.56
CA GLY A 188 -24.02 6.16 -5.14
C GLY A 188 -23.89 4.87 -4.32
N PHE A 189 -23.80 3.68 -4.93
CA PHE A 189 -23.54 2.42 -4.25
C PHE A 189 -22.18 1.83 -4.65
N PRO A 190 -21.34 1.39 -3.70
CA PRO A 190 -20.05 0.81 -4.07
C PRO A 190 -20.21 -0.51 -4.85
N ASP A 191 -19.64 -0.52 -6.06
CA ASP A 191 -19.38 -1.72 -6.85
C ASP A 191 -18.12 -2.43 -6.32
N LEU A 192 -17.90 -3.68 -6.74
CA LEU A 192 -16.75 -4.49 -6.30
C LEU A 192 -15.86 -4.87 -7.49
N LEU A 193 -14.60 -4.42 -7.45
CA LEU A 193 -13.57 -4.80 -8.42
C LEU A 193 -12.59 -5.78 -7.76
N ILE A 194 -12.16 -6.82 -8.50
CA ILE A 194 -11.30 -7.89 -7.98
C ILE A 194 -10.18 -8.20 -8.97
N SER A 195 -8.91 -8.06 -8.54
CA SER A 195 -7.75 -8.44 -9.35
C SER A 195 -7.51 -9.96 -9.31
N THR A 196 -7.11 -10.52 -10.44
CA THR A 196 -6.92 -11.97 -10.61
C THR A 196 -5.57 -12.32 -11.24
N LEU A 197 -5.14 -13.57 -11.05
CA LEU A 197 -3.90 -14.10 -11.58
C LEU A 197 -3.82 -14.10 -13.12
N ASP A 198 -4.94 -14.27 -13.82
CA ASP A 198 -4.96 -14.63 -15.25
C ASP A 198 -6.08 -14.02 -16.10
N GLU A 199 -7.05 -13.30 -15.51
CA GLU A 199 -8.15 -12.63 -16.24
C GLU A 199 -8.18 -11.10 -16.05
N GLY A 200 -7.12 -10.50 -15.52
CA GLY A 200 -7.07 -9.07 -15.20
C GLY A 200 -8.00 -8.74 -14.03
N VAL A 201 -8.94 -7.83 -14.23
CA VAL A 201 -9.85 -7.34 -13.18
C VAL A 201 -11.28 -7.76 -13.47
N LEU A 202 -11.91 -8.46 -12.53
CA LEU A 202 -13.35 -8.72 -12.53
C LEU A 202 -14.08 -7.50 -11.98
N CYS A 203 -15.19 -7.11 -12.61
CA CYS A 203 -16.06 -6.02 -12.13
C CYS A 203 -17.45 -6.56 -11.80
N PHE A 204 -17.91 -6.30 -10.59
CA PHE A 204 -19.22 -6.71 -10.09
C PHE A 204 -20.03 -5.45 -9.71
N MET A 205 -21.08 -5.16 -10.48
CA MET A 205 -21.94 -3.99 -10.21
C MET A 205 -22.97 -4.30 -9.13
N ASN A 206 -23.16 -3.38 -8.20
CA ASN A 206 -24.14 -3.43 -7.12
C ASN A 206 -25.50 -2.91 -7.61
N ASP A 207 -26.61 -3.59 -7.31
CA ASP A 207 -27.97 -3.16 -7.71
C ASP A 207 -28.61 -2.12 -6.77
N GLY A 208 -27.81 -1.54 -5.85
CA GLY A 208 -28.27 -0.69 -4.77
C GLY A 208 -29.05 -1.41 -3.67
N ARG A 209 -29.06 -2.75 -3.69
CA ARG A 209 -29.73 -3.63 -2.70
C ARG A 209 -28.79 -4.71 -2.18
N GLY A 210 -27.49 -4.54 -2.42
CA GLY A 210 -26.46 -5.50 -2.02
C GLY A 210 -26.43 -6.76 -2.88
N LYS A 211 -27.00 -6.76 -4.09
CA LYS A 211 -26.82 -7.84 -5.07
C LYS A 211 -25.82 -7.40 -6.12
N PHE A 212 -24.81 -8.22 -6.33
CA PHE A 212 -23.76 -8.01 -7.28
C PHE A 212 -23.99 -8.83 -8.56
N ALA A 213 -23.75 -8.22 -9.72
CA ALA A 213 -23.79 -8.88 -11.02
C ALA A 213 -22.42 -8.76 -11.72
N ASP A 214 -21.90 -9.87 -12.26
CA ASP A 214 -20.67 -9.85 -13.07
C ASP A 214 -20.90 -9.00 -14.33
N LYS A 215 -20.14 -7.91 -14.42
CA LYS A 215 -20.12 -6.93 -15.50
C LYS A 215 -18.75 -6.77 -16.11
N THR A 216 -17.81 -7.67 -15.82
CA THR A 216 -16.41 -7.66 -16.29
C THR A 216 -16.26 -7.43 -17.80
N VAL A 217 -17.14 -8.00 -18.62
CA VAL A 217 -17.12 -7.83 -20.08
C VAL A 217 -17.67 -6.46 -20.52
N ASP A 218 -18.78 -6.02 -19.91
CA ASP A 218 -19.38 -4.71 -20.19
C ASP A 218 -18.44 -3.57 -19.74
N ALA A 219 -17.76 -3.77 -18.62
CA ALA A 219 -16.77 -2.88 -18.02
C ALA A 219 -15.43 -2.83 -18.78
N ARG A 220 -15.15 -3.83 -19.65
CA ARG A 220 -13.93 -3.95 -20.48
C ARG A 220 -12.61 -4.13 -19.72
N THR A 221 -12.67 -4.60 -18.48
CA THR A 221 -11.49 -4.76 -17.60
C THR A 221 -10.83 -6.14 -17.67
N ARG A 222 -11.40 -7.08 -18.42
CA ARG A 222 -10.79 -8.40 -18.65
C ARG A 222 -9.51 -8.25 -19.46
N SER A 223 -8.41 -8.72 -18.90
CA SER A 223 -7.13 -8.80 -19.61
C SER A 223 -6.50 -10.19 -19.44
N ARG A 224 -5.33 -10.41 -20.05
CA ARG A 224 -4.50 -11.61 -19.82
C ARG A 224 -3.35 -11.35 -18.84
N TYR A 225 -3.39 -10.20 -18.17
CA TYR A 225 -2.34 -9.76 -17.27
C TYR A 225 -2.66 -10.20 -15.84
N ALA A 226 -1.61 -10.46 -15.10
CA ALA A 226 -1.69 -10.97 -13.75
C ALA A 226 -1.79 -9.81 -12.77
N ALA A 227 -2.99 -9.23 -12.68
CA ALA A 227 -3.30 -8.11 -11.81
C ALA A 227 -3.01 -8.43 -10.33
N MET A 228 -2.43 -7.45 -9.64
CA MET A 228 -2.07 -7.51 -8.22
C MET A 228 -2.96 -6.55 -7.43
N THR A 229 -2.77 -5.24 -7.61
CA THR A 229 -3.45 -4.19 -6.85
C THR A 229 -4.22 -3.26 -7.78
N LEU A 230 -5.33 -2.74 -7.26
CA LEU A 230 -6.22 -1.79 -7.91
C LEU A 230 -6.13 -0.47 -7.14
N ALA A 231 -5.88 0.63 -7.85
CA ALA A 231 -5.96 1.98 -7.30
C ALA A 231 -6.92 2.80 -8.16
N LEU A 232 -7.79 3.59 -7.52
CA LEU A 232 -8.74 4.46 -8.22
C LEU A 232 -8.60 5.90 -7.76
N ALA A 233 -8.73 6.81 -8.71
CA ALA A 233 -8.79 8.27 -8.53
C ALA A 233 -9.41 8.89 -9.79
N ASP A 234 -9.91 10.12 -9.68
CA ASP A 234 -10.24 10.95 -10.85
C ASP A 234 -8.93 11.57 -11.37
N VAL A 235 -8.35 11.02 -12.45
CA VAL A 235 -7.00 11.46 -12.87
C VAL A 235 -7.01 12.61 -13.86
N ASP A 236 -8.16 12.98 -14.45
CA ASP A 236 -8.27 14.07 -15.42
C ASP A 236 -9.28 15.18 -15.07
N GLY A 237 -9.91 15.10 -13.90
CA GLY A 237 -10.80 16.09 -13.33
C GLY A 237 -12.23 16.03 -13.86
N ASP A 238 -12.65 14.92 -14.48
CA ASP A 238 -13.99 14.75 -15.04
C ASP A 238 -15.07 14.33 -14.01
N GLY A 239 -14.64 14.02 -12.78
CA GLY A 239 -15.49 13.62 -11.67
C GLY A 239 -15.79 12.12 -11.60
N THR A 240 -15.17 11.30 -12.46
CA THR A 240 -15.34 9.84 -12.46
C THR A 240 -14.10 9.12 -11.91
N LEU A 241 -14.27 7.92 -11.37
CA LEU A 241 -13.15 7.15 -10.83
C LEU A 241 -12.50 6.31 -11.94
N ASP A 242 -11.30 6.73 -12.35
CA ASP A 242 -10.39 5.98 -13.22
C ASP A 242 -9.71 4.84 -12.47
N LEU A 243 -9.17 3.86 -13.20
CA LEU A 243 -8.60 2.64 -12.64
C LEU A 243 -7.14 2.45 -13.07
N TYR A 244 -6.23 2.40 -12.11
CA TYR A 244 -4.88 1.89 -12.29
C TYR A 244 -4.76 0.45 -11.78
N VAL A 245 -4.20 -0.42 -12.59
CA VAL A 245 -3.98 -1.84 -12.30
C VAL A 245 -2.48 -2.12 -12.31
N ALA A 246 -1.92 -2.37 -11.11
CA ALA A 246 -0.57 -2.90 -10.97
C ALA A 246 -0.56 -4.37 -11.41
N ASN A 247 0.30 -4.72 -12.36
CA ASN A 247 0.41 -6.05 -12.95
C ASN A 247 1.76 -6.69 -12.63
N SER A 248 1.73 -8.00 -12.41
CA SER A 248 2.91 -8.84 -12.19
C SER A 248 3.00 -9.89 -13.30
N ARG A 249 3.48 -11.09 -12.99
CA ARG A 249 3.31 -12.26 -13.89
C ARG A 249 2.39 -13.32 -13.29
N PRO A 250 1.81 -14.19 -14.15
CA PRO A 250 1.05 -15.35 -13.70
C PRO A 250 1.96 -16.53 -13.28
N THR A 251 3.24 -16.50 -13.66
CA THR A 251 4.27 -17.50 -13.34
C THR A 251 5.65 -16.85 -13.32
N ASP A 252 6.60 -17.44 -12.61
CA ASP A 252 8.02 -17.08 -12.66
C ASP A 252 8.80 -18.00 -13.61
N ILE A 253 9.86 -17.53 -14.27
CA ILE A 253 10.62 -18.38 -15.23
C ILE A 253 11.35 -19.52 -14.50
N ARG A 254 11.69 -19.33 -13.22
CA ARG A 254 12.35 -20.30 -12.36
C ARG A 254 11.42 -21.45 -11.96
N ASP A 255 10.09 -21.28 -12.09
CA ASP A 255 9.11 -22.37 -11.90
C ASP A 255 9.19 -23.42 -13.03
N ARG A 256 9.77 -23.06 -14.18
CA ARG A 256 10.03 -24.01 -15.29
C ARG A 256 11.28 -24.86 -15.09
N GLY A 257 11.98 -24.72 -13.96
CA GLY A 257 13.15 -25.52 -13.56
C GLY A 257 14.44 -25.19 -14.33
N ARG A 258 14.48 -25.40 -15.65
CA ARG A 258 15.64 -25.07 -16.50
C ARG A 258 15.21 -24.43 -17.81
N MET A 259 15.89 -23.36 -18.17
CA MET A 259 15.75 -22.70 -19.47
C MET A 259 17.14 -22.55 -20.09
N SER A 260 17.27 -22.95 -21.36
CA SER A 260 18.48 -22.77 -22.15
C SER A 260 18.33 -21.56 -23.05
N VAL A 261 19.27 -20.61 -22.95
CA VAL A 261 19.38 -19.47 -23.86
C VAL A 261 20.69 -19.60 -24.61
N SER A 262 20.63 -19.74 -25.93
CA SER A 262 21.81 -19.80 -26.78
C SER A 262 22.49 -18.44 -26.83
N VAL A 263 23.83 -18.39 -26.91
CA VAL A 263 24.58 -17.15 -27.13
C VAL A 263 25.15 -17.17 -28.53
N VAL A 264 24.86 -16.12 -29.31
CA VAL A 264 25.34 -15.95 -30.70
C VAL A 264 26.08 -14.62 -30.77
N ASN A 265 27.36 -14.66 -31.16
CA ASN A 265 28.25 -13.49 -31.24
C ASN A 265 28.28 -12.66 -29.93
N GLY A 266 28.27 -13.34 -28.78
CA GLY A 266 28.26 -12.71 -27.44
C GLY A 266 26.89 -12.23 -26.95
N ASN A 267 25.86 -12.22 -27.80
CA ASN A 267 24.50 -11.80 -27.43
C ASN A 267 23.61 -13.02 -27.15
N PRO A 268 22.80 -13.03 -26.06
CA PRO A 268 21.82 -14.08 -25.83
C PRO A 268 20.69 -14.01 -26.86
N LEU A 269 20.46 -15.11 -27.57
CA LEU A 269 19.35 -15.33 -28.47
C LEU A 269 18.10 -15.69 -27.66
N ILE A 270 17.33 -14.67 -27.30
CA ILE A 270 16.09 -14.83 -26.55
C ILE A 270 15.04 -15.54 -27.42
N PRO A 271 14.44 -16.67 -26.97
CA PRO A 271 13.41 -17.38 -27.71
C PRO A 271 12.22 -16.47 -28.06
N GLY A 272 11.62 -16.66 -29.23
CA GLY A 272 10.59 -15.75 -29.76
C GLY A 272 9.42 -15.48 -28.80
N GLY A 273 8.93 -16.51 -28.11
CA GLY A 273 7.85 -16.38 -27.11
C GLY A 273 8.24 -15.68 -25.81
N GLU A 274 9.54 -15.49 -25.56
CA GLU A 274 10.07 -14.91 -24.32
C GLU A 274 10.61 -13.47 -24.52
N LYS A 275 10.55 -12.90 -25.73
CA LYS A 275 11.08 -11.55 -26.03
C LYS A 275 10.45 -10.42 -25.22
N ASN A 276 9.21 -10.60 -24.75
CA ASN A 276 8.48 -9.65 -23.92
C ASN A 276 8.44 -10.10 -22.45
N ARG A 277 9.47 -10.86 -22.03
CA ARG A 277 9.61 -11.42 -20.69
C ARG A 277 11.05 -11.45 -20.24
N LEU A 278 11.95 -11.92 -21.09
CA LEU A 278 13.38 -11.90 -20.85
C LEU A 278 13.99 -10.73 -21.62
N LEU A 279 14.77 -9.91 -20.93
CA LEU A 279 15.57 -8.85 -21.54
C LEU A 279 17.02 -9.02 -21.09
N PHE A 280 17.95 -8.73 -22.00
CA PHE A 280 19.37 -8.66 -21.68
C PHE A 280 19.76 -7.21 -21.47
N LYS A 281 20.13 -6.85 -20.24
CA LYS A 281 20.47 -5.48 -19.84
C LYS A 281 21.70 -5.53 -18.93
N ASP A 282 22.62 -4.60 -19.11
CA ASP A 282 23.82 -4.43 -18.29
C ASP A 282 24.66 -5.73 -18.09
N GLY A 283 24.67 -6.57 -19.13
CA GLY A 283 25.39 -7.86 -19.15
C GLY A 283 24.66 -9.02 -18.48
N GLN A 284 23.44 -8.83 -17.98
CA GLN A 284 22.63 -9.84 -17.30
C GLN A 284 21.32 -10.13 -18.05
N LEU A 285 20.87 -11.38 -18.01
CA LEU A 285 19.58 -11.81 -18.55
C LEU A 285 18.57 -11.85 -17.42
N ALA A 286 17.56 -10.99 -17.50
CA ALA A 286 16.58 -10.77 -16.45
C ALA A 286 15.14 -10.95 -16.95
N GLU A 287 14.27 -11.50 -16.10
CA GLU A 287 12.83 -11.62 -16.32
C GLU A 287 12.07 -10.36 -15.86
N TYR A 288 11.52 -9.59 -16.78
CA TYR A 288 10.72 -8.39 -16.49
C TYR A 288 9.25 -8.72 -16.39
N GLY A 289 8.45 -7.94 -15.65
CA GLY A 289 7.02 -8.19 -15.42
C GLY A 289 6.13 -7.90 -16.64
N GLN A 290 4.84 -7.65 -16.39
CA GLN A 290 3.87 -7.25 -17.44
C GLN A 290 3.61 -5.74 -17.35
N PRO A 291 3.18 -5.07 -18.42
CA PRO A 291 2.74 -3.68 -18.32
C PRO A 291 1.60 -3.53 -17.32
N ASP A 292 1.73 -2.56 -16.42
CA ASP A 292 0.61 -1.99 -15.69
C ASP A 292 -0.39 -1.35 -16.68
N GLN A 293 -1.62 -1.12 -16.23
CA GLN A 293 -2.67 -0.53 -17.06
C GLN A 293 -3.36 0.62 -16.33
N LEU A 294 -3.40 1.80 -16.94
CA LEU A 294 -4.33 2.87 -16.57
C LEU A 294 -5.55 2.78 -17.50
N PHE A 295 -6.75 2.94 -16.94
CA PHE A 295 -8.00 3.00 -17.69
C PHE A 295 -8.78 4.26 -17.31
N LYS A 296 -9.25 5.02 -18.30
CA LYS A 296 -10.24 6.07 -18.08
C LYS A 296 -11.65 5.50 -18.02
N ASN A 297 -12.47 5.95 -17.08
CA ASN A 297 -13.87 5.57 -16.93
C ASN A 297 -14.78 6.46 -17.79
N ASP A 298 -16.02 6.03 -18.05
CA ASP A 298 -17.04 6.84 -18.75
C ASP A 298 -18.18 7.30 -17.83
N GLY A 299 -17.94 7.23 -16.51
CA GLY A 299 -18.92 7.47 -15.46
C GLY A 299 -20.05 6.44 -15.42
N LYS A 300 -19.94 5.31 -16.13
CA LYS A 300 -20.92 4.20 -16.15
C LYS A 300 -20.23 2.85 -15.96
N GLY A 301 -19.03 2.88 -15.38
CA GLY A 301 -18.20 1.72 -15.12
C GLY A 301 -17.68 1.03 -16.38
N ARG A 302 -17.56 1.73 -17.52
CA ARG A 302 -16.95 1.19 -18.74
C ARG A 302 -15.60 1.83 -19.01
N PHE A 303 -14.57 1.02 -18.88
CA PHE A 303 -13.19 1.46 -18.89
C PHE A 303 -12.60 1.47 -20.32
N THR A 304 -11.70 2.42 -20.57
CA THR A 304 -10.91 2.55 -21.80
C THR A 304 -9.44 2.65 -21.45
N GLU A 305 -8.63 1.69 -21.89
CA GLU A 305 -7.21 1.62 -21.59
C GLU A 305 -6.43 2.80 -22.20
N VAL A 306 -5.60 3.45 -21.38
CA VAL A 306 -4.70 4.54 -21.77
C VAL A 306 -3.40 3.94 -22.31
N SER A 307 -2.98 4.37 -23.50
CA SER A 307 -1.73 3.90 -24.08
C SER A 307 -0.51 4.57 -23.44
N TRP A 308 0.41 3.78 -22.91
CA TRP A 308 1.77 4.20 -22.50
C TRP A 308 2.54 4.95 -23.58
N LEU A 309 2.18 4.77 -24.87
CA LEU A 309 2.81 5.41 -26.03
C LEU A 309 1.93 6.50 -26.64
N GLY A 310 0.80 6.85 -26.01
CA GLY A 310 -0.15 7.86 -26.47
C GLY A 310 0.23 9.30 -26.14
N GLY A 311 1.35 9.52 -25.45
CA GLY A 311 1.82 10.84 -25.00
C GLY A 311 1.42 11.22 -23.57
N GLY A 312 0.44 10.53 -22.97
CA GLY A 312 0.03 10.73 -21.57
C GLY A 312 1.02 10.20 -20.52
N PHE A 313 2.15 9.63 -20.92
CA PHE A 313 3.24 9.24 -20.02
C PHE A 313 4.59 9.68 -20.60
N VAL A 314 5.40 10.37 -19.79
CA VAL A 314 6.74 10.85 -20.16
C VAL A 314 7.78 10.56 -19.07
N ASP A 315 9.03 10.38 -19.49
CA ASP A 315 10.16 10.09 -18.60
C ASP A 315 10.56 11.29 -17.71
N GLU A 316 11.60 11.11 -16.88
CA GLU A 316 12.06 12.16 -15.96
C GLU A 316 12.48 13.46 -16.68
N THR A 317 12.84 13.37 -17.96
CA THR A 317 13.24 14.52 -18.80
C THR A 317 12.07 15.14 -19.59
N GLY A 318 10.87 14.54 -19.51
CA GLY A 318 9.69 14.95 -20.26
C GLY A 318 9.64 14.40 -21.69
N GLN A 319 10.43 13.37 -22.01
CA GLN A 319 10.37 12.71 -23.32
C GLN A 319 9.33 11.56 -23.32
N PRO A 320 8.64 11.31 -24.44
CA PRO A 320 7.74 10.16 -24.57
C PRO A 320 8.45 8.84 -24.29
N LEU A 321 7.78 7.93 -23.59
CA LEU A 321 8.31 6.60 -23.35
C LEU A 321 8.54 5.83 -24.66
N THR A 322 9.61 5.03 -24.72
CA THR A 322 9.95 4.19 -25.89
C THR A 322 9.29 2.81 -25.85
N GLY A 323 8.66 2.47 -24.73
CA GLY A 323 7.93 1.23 -24.48
C GLY A 323 7.19 1.34 -23.15
N PRO A 324 6.16 0.52 -22.90
CA PRO A 324 5.55 0.43 -21.57
C PRO A 324 6.59 -0.04 -20.55
N PRO A 325 6.54 0.43 -19.29
CA PRO A 325 7.28 -0.18 -18.19
C PRO A 325 6.92 -1.68 -18.08
N LEU A 326 7.90 -2.52 -17.77
CA LEU A 326 7.75 -3.98 -17.64
C LEU A 326 8.14 -4.40 -16.23
N ASP A 327 7.43 -3.87 -15.24
CA ASP A 327 7.82 -3.99 -13.84
C ASP A 327 7.08 -5.13 -13.13
N TRP A 328 7.63 -5.61 -12.02
CA TRP A 328 6.94 -6.55 -11.15
C TRP A 328 6.04 -5.78 -10.18
N GLY A 329 4.98 -5.18 -10.71
CA GLY A 329 4.00 -4.39 -9.95
C GLY A 329 3.39 -5.20 -8.82
N LEU A 330 3.34 -4.60 -7.63
CA LEU A 330 2.77 -5.22 -6.42
C LEU A 330 1.65 -4.37 -5.83
N THR A 331 1.94 -3.11 -5.50
CA THR A 331 0.98 -2.17 -4.91
C THR A 331 1.05 -0.83 -5.64
N ALA A 332 -0.10 -0.24 -5.94
CA ALA A 332 -0.20 1.12 -6.45
C ALA A 332 -1.08 1.96 -5.52
N THR A 333 -0.82 3.26 -5.42
CA THR A 333 -1.72 4.19 -4.74
C THR A 333 -1.66 5.58 -5.35
N PHE A 334 -2.79 6.28 -5.30
CA PHE A 334 -2.93 7.66 -5.72
C PHE A 334 -2.94 8.61 -4.52
N ARG A 335 -2.17 9.69 -4.58
CA ARG A 335 -2.12 10.78 -3.58
C ARG A 335 -1.68 12.06 -4.27
N ASP A 336 -2.23 13.20 -3.89
CA ASP A 336 -1.63 14.50 -4.17
C ASP A 336 -0.37 14.65 -3.29
N VAL A 337 0.84 14.60 -3.88
CA VAL A 337 2.11 14.68 -3.12
C VAL A 337 2.80 16.03 -3.24
N ASN A 338 2.30 16.90 -4.11
CA ASN A 338 2.89 18.19 -4.46
C ASN A 338 2.00 19.40 -4.04
N ASN A 339 0.78 19.13 -3.58
CA ASN A 339 -0.30 20.04 -3.19
C ASN A 339 -0.96 20.82 -4.36
N ASP A 340 -1.08 20.23 -5.54
CA ASP A 340 -1.77 20.80 -6.72
C ASP A 340 -3.20 20.29 -6.96
N LEU A 341 -3.69 19.39 -6.07
CA LEU A 341 -4.99 18.70 -6.11
C LEU A 341 -5.13 17.60 -7.18
N ALA A 342 -4.13 17.34 -8.01
CA ALA A 342 -4.13 16.18 -8.91
C ALA A 342 -3.65 14.91 -8.16
N PRO A 343 -4.20 13.72 -8.49
CA PRO A 343 -3.70 12.48 -7.91
C PRO A 343 -2.41 12.02 -8.60
N ASP A 344 -1.28 12.17 -7.91
CA ASP A 344 0.01 11.55 -8.28
C ASP A 344 0.02 10.06 -7.96
N LEU A 345 0.84 9.29 -8.67
CA LEU A 345 0.83 7.82 -8.63
C LEU A 345 2.18 7.26 -8.14
N TYR A 346 2.16 6.50 -7.04
CA TYR A 346 3.29 5.66 -6.61
C TYR A 346 2.98 4.18 -6.84
N VAL A 347 3.94 3.45 -7.43
CA VAL A 347 3.86 2.00 -7.69
C VAL A 347 5.07 1.30 -7.09
N CYS A 348 4.78 0.42 -6.14
CA CYS A 348 5.72 -0.50 -5.51
C CYS A 348 6.00 -1.71 -6.43
N ASN A 349 7.28 -2.00 -6.65
CA ASN A 349 7.77 -3.07 -7.52
C ASN A 349 8.71 -4.05 -6.79
N ASP A 350 8.87 -5.25 -7.37
CA ASP A 350 9.75 -6.31 -6.86
C ASP A 350 11.05 -6.49 -7.67
N TYR A 351 11.89 -7.40 -7.20
CA TYR A 351 13.08 -7.92 -7.88
C TYR A 351 14.18 -6.88 -8.14
N TRP A 352 14.25 -6.39 -9.37
CA TRP A 352 15.20 -5.39 -9.86
C TRP A 352 14.49 -4.27 -10.64
N THR A 353 13.17 -4.39 -10.80
CA THR A 353 12.36 -3.36 -11.44
C THR A 353 12.09 -2.26 -10.41
N PRO A 354 12.50 -1.01 -10.65
CA PRO A 354 12.43 0.04 -9.64
C PRO A 354 10.99 0.47 -9.40
N ASP A 355 10.68 0.92 -8.17
CA ASP A 355 9.43 1.63 -7.89
C ASP A 355 9.22 2.78 -8.89
N ARG A 356 7.96 3.00 -9.28
CA ARG A 356 7.57 4.12 -10.14
C ARG A 356 6.90 5.20 -9.31
N PHE A 357 7.18 6.46 -9.66
CA PHE A 357 6.53 7.60 -9.05
C PHE A 357 6.30 8.65 -10.14
N TRP A 358 5.03 8.91 -10.43
CA TRP A 358 4.58 9.78 -11.50
C TRP A 358 3.80 10.95 -10.92
N ILE A 359 4.13 12.16 -11.37
CA ILE A 359 3.37 13.38 -11.09
C ILE A 359 2.34 13.56 -12.19
N ASN A 360 1.08 13.81 -11.82
CA ASN A 360 -0.02 14.08 -12.73
C ASN A 360 -0.11 15.59 -13.03
N ASP A 361 -0.63 15.97 -14.19
CA ASP A 361 -0.93 17.37 -14.54
C ASP A 361 -2.40 17.77 -14.28
N GLY A 362 -3.19 16.86 -13.72
CA GLY A 362 -4.63 17.03 -13.50
C GLY A 362 -5.48 16.81 -14.75
N HIS A 363 -4.89 16.36 -15.85
CA HIS A 363 -5.57 16.01 -17.11
C HIS A 363 -5.28 14.55 -17.55
N GLY A 364 -4.71 13.77 -16.64
CA GLY A 364 -4.32 12.38 -16.85
C GLY A 364 -3.02 12.22 -17.63
N ASN A 365 -2.16 13.24 -17.68
CA ASN A 365 -0.81 13.14 -18.21
C ASN A 365 0.21 13.05 -17.07
N PHE A 366 1.08 12.05 -17.15
CA PHE A 366 1.95 11.64 -16.06
C PHE A 366 3.43 11.80 -16.44
N ARG A 367 4.20 12.44 -15.57
CA ARG A 367 5.66 12.59 -15.70
C ARG A 367 6.39 11.89 -14.55
N ALA A 368 7.38 11.07 -14.86
CA ALA A 368 8.22 10.46 -13.81
C ALA A 368 8.99 11.54 -13.01
N ILE A 369 9.07 11.39 -11.69
CA ILE A 369 9.80 12.32 -10.81
C ILE A 369 11.30 12.40 -11.17
N ASP A 370 11.93 13.55 -10.94
CA ASP A 370 13.37 13.77 -11.22
C ASP A 370 14.26 12.65 -10.64
N GLN A 371 15.30 12.26 -11.41
CA GLN A 371 16.19 11.15 -11.07
C GLN A 371 16.85 11.25 -9.68
N LEU A 372 16.96 12.45 -9.12
CA LEU A 372 17.57 12.73 -7.81
C LEU A 372 16.54 12.93 -6.68
N ALA A 373 15.24 13.03 -6.98
CA ALA A 373 14.17 13.27 -6.00
C ALA A 373 14.06 12.16 -4.94
N LEU A 374 14.23 10.89 -5.36
CA LEU A 374 14.46 9.75 -4.47
C LEU A 374 15.90 9.26 -4.63
N ARG A 375 16.64 9.21 -3.52
CA ARG A 375 18.06 8.79 -3.52
C ARG A 375 18.29 7.30 -3.33
N LYS A 376 17.26 6.57 -2.91
CA LYS A 376 17.29 5.15 -2.53
C LYS A 376 15.85 4.66 -2.40
N THR A 377 15.59 3.38 -2.66
CA THR A 377 14.28 2.73 -2.39
C THR A 377 14.45 1.44 -1.60
N SER A 378 13.32 0.87 -1.17
CA SER A 378 13.20 -0.55 -0.84
C SER A 378 13.53 -1.41 -2.09
N ALA A 379 13.67 -2.74 -1.97
CA ALA A 379 14.01 -3.62 -3.10
C ALA A 379 12.93 -4.64 -3.47
N SER A 380 12.09 -5.00 -2.50
CA SER A 380 10.89 -5.81 -2.72
C SER A 380 9.72 -5.05 -2.11
N SER A 381 9.41 -3.89 -2.69
CA SER A 381 8.38 -2.96 -2.21
C SER A 381 7.01 -3.62 -2.30
N MET A 382 6.38 -3.89 -1.16
CA MET A 382 5.09 -4.61 -1.10
C MET A 382 3.90 -3.71 -0.78
N GLY A 383 4.14 -2.55 -0.18
CA GLY A 383 3.07 -1.65 0.22
C GLY A 383 3.63 -0.27 0.53
N VAL A 384 2.78 0.73 0.36
CA VAL A 384 3.09 2.13 0.65
C VAL A 384 1.89 2.77 1.36
N ASP A 385 2.16 3.67 2.28
CA ASP A 385 1.15 4.57 2.85
C ASP A 385 1.72 5.98 2.99
N PHE A 386 0.84 6.98 2.95
CA PHE A 386 1.17 8.40 2.89
C PHE A 386 0.49 9.16 4.02
N ALA A 387 1.26 9.98 4.73
CA ALA A 387 0.78 10.83 5.80
C ALA A 387 1.76 11.99 6.00
N ASP A 388 1.26 13.17 6.36
CA ASP A 388 2.06 14.27 6.90
C ASP A 388 2.49 13.90 8.34
N ILE A 389 3.71 13.37 8.51
CA ILE A 389 4.18 12.78 9.78
C ILE A 389 4.71 13.83 10.76
N ASP A 390 5.12 15.01 10.29
CA ASP A 390 5.66 16.08 11.13
C ASP A 390 4.87 17.40 11.13
N ARG A 391 3.78 17.44 10.34
CA ARG A 391 2.78 18.51 10.25
C ARG A 391 3.29 19.76 9.55
N ASP A 392 4.12 19.59 8.52
CA ASP A 392 4.59 20.69 7.68
C ASP A 392 3.68 20.98 6.47
N GLY A 393 2.65 20.15 6.23
CA GLY A 393 1.68 20.33 5.15
C GLY A 393 2.06 19.63 3.85
N HIS A 394 3.15 18.86 3.81
CA HIS A 394 3.50 18.01 2.69
C HIS A 394 3.32 16.54 3.06
N LEU A 395 2.83 15.71 2.13
CA LEU A 395 2.72 14.27 2.38
C LEU A 395 4.09 13.60 2.35
N ASP A 396 4.47 13.01 3.48
CA ASP A 396 5.53 12.01 3.59
C ASP A 396 4.98 10.62 3.25
N PHE A 397 5.86 9.64 3.02
CA PHE A 397 5.44 8.27 2.77
C PHE A 397 6.36 7.20 3.34
N PHE A 398 5.80 6.01 3.59
CA PHE A 398 6.49 4.86 4.14
C PHE A 398 6.26 3.63 3.25
N VAL A 399 7.35 3.00 2.82
CA VAL A 399 7.34 1.82 1.93
C VAL A 399 7.83 0.60 2.71
N VAL A 400 7.01 -0.45 2.75
CA VAL A 400 7.36 -1.74 3.38
C VAL A 400 7.97 -2.71 2.38
N ASP A 401 8.98 -3.45 2.83
CA ASP A 401 9.72 -4.44 2.03
C ASP A 401 9.35 -5.88 2.47
N MET A 402 9.64 -6.90 1.66
CA MET A 402 9.40 -8.34 1.93
C MET A 402 10.27 -8.93 3.06
N LEU A 403 10.44 -8.24 4.19
CA LEU A 403 11.25 -8.68 5.31
C LEU A 403 10.56 -9.82 6.08
N SER A 404 11.25 -10.95 6.21
CA SER A 404 10.77 -12.08 7.02
C SER A 404 10.62 -11.65 8.48
N ARG A 405 9.50 -12.04 9.12
CA ARG A 405 9.25 -11.75 10.54
C ARG A 405 10.22 -12.49 11.48
N ASP A 406 10.77 -13.64 11.09
CA ASP A 406 11.81 -14.36 11.85
C ASP A 406 13.20 -13.74 11.59
N PRO A 407 13.90 -13.22 12.62
CA PRO A 407 15.27 -12.70 12.48
C PRO A 407 16.28 -13.70 11.91
N ARG A 408 16.09 -15.01 12.09
CA ARG A 408 16.98 -16.06 11.54
C ARG A 408 16.77 -16.26 10.05
N LEU A 409 15.55 -16.10 9.55
CA LEU A 409 15.26 -16.10 8.12
C LEU A 409 15.70 -14.77 7.50
N ARG A 410 15.40 -13.63 8.14
CA ARG A 410 15.80 -12.29 7.67
C ARG A 410 17.31 -12.17 7.42
N LYS A 411 18.15 -12.71 8.33
CA LYS A 411 19.63 -12.75 8.17
C LYS A 411 20.14 -13.66 7.04
N ARG A 412 19.25 -14.43 6.40
CA ARG A 412 19.53 -15.31 5.26
C ARG A 412 18.75 -14.92 4.00
N GLN A 413 17.91 -13.87 4.07
CA GLN A 413 17.33 -13.28 2.87
C GLN A 413 18.44 -12.60 2.05
N GLY A 414 18.40 -12.80 0.75
CA GLY A 414 19.29 -12.18 -0.22
C GLY A 414 18.46 -11.52 -1.31
N LEU A 415 18.98 -10.45 -1.90
CA LEU A 415 18.41 -9.88 -3.12
C LEU A 415 18.35 -10.96 -4.21
N ALA A 416 17.30 -10.91 -5.04
CA ALA A 416 17.13 -11.87 -6.13
C ALA A 416 18.25 -11.77 -7.19
N GLU A 417 18.82 -10.58 -7.37
CA GLU A 417 20.05 -10.35 -8.12
C GLU A 417 21.19 -9.87 -7.20
N LYS A 418 22.43 -10.06 -7.64
CA LYS A 418 23.59 -9.49 -6.94
C LYS A 418 23.58 -7.96 -7.13
N PRO A 419 23.85 -7.16 -6.07
CA PRO A 419 24.05 -5.73 -6.23
C PRO A 419 25.12 -5.45 -7.29
N VAL A 420 24.72 -4.79 -8.38
CA VAL A 420 25.68 -4.26 -9.36
C VAL A 420 26.46 -3.15 -8.66
N GLY A 421 27.79 -3.23 -8.72
CA GLY A 421 28.66 -2.25 -8.09
C GLY A 421 28.37 -0.84 -8.60
N SER A 422 27.82 0.00 -7.74
CA SER A 422 27.52 1.40 -8.06
C SER A 422 28.82 2.18 -8.27
N PRO A 423 29.12 2.67 -9.49
CA PRO A 423 30.37 3.37 -9.74
C PRO A 423 30.44 4.67 -8.93
N LEU A 424 31.63 5.01 -8.41
CA LEU A 424 31.86 6.30 -7.75
C LEU A 424 31.48 7.44 -8.70
N GLY A 425 30.66 8.37 -8.23
CA GLY A 425 30.13 9.48 -9.02
C GLY A 425 28.82 9.21 -9.76
N SER A 426 28.32 7.96 -9.79
CA SER A 426 26.99 7.66 -10.35
C SER A 426 25.89 8.09 -9.37
N ILE A 427 25.49 9.36 -9.41
CA ILE A 427 24.55 9.95 -8.43
C ILE A 427 23.07 9.68 -8.74
N ALA A 428 22.74 9.21 -9.94
CA ALA A 428 21.37 8.98 -10.43
C ALA A 428 20.95 7.49 -10.37
N ASN A 429 21.79 6.63 -9.81
CA ASN A 429 21.65 5.16 -9.82
C ASN A 429 20.59 4.58 -8.86
N ARG A 430 19.78 5.42 -8.20
CA ARG A 430 18.69 5.10 -7.24
C ARG A 430 18.79 3.67 -6.63
N PRO A 431 19.79 3.37 -5.78
CA PRO A 431 20.02 2.01 -5.30
C PRO A 431 18.83 1.45 -4.52
N GLN A 432 18.49 0.20 -4.81
CA GLN A 432 17.46 -0.55 -4.09
C GLN A 432 18.10 -1.31 -2.91
N THR A 433 17.39 -1.50 -1.79
CA THR A 433 17.89 -2.31 -0.66
C THR A 433 16.74 -2.97 0.10
N MET A 434 16.87 -4.26 0.43
CA MET A 434 15.90 -5.01 1.26
C MET A 434 15.81 -4.42 2.68
N ARG A 435 14.95 -3.43 2.84
CA ARG A 435 14.58 -2.78 4.10
C ARG A 435 13.34 -1.93 3.85
N ASN A 436 12.57 -1.63 4.90
CA ASN A 436 11.58 -0.58 4.79
C ASN A 436 12.28 0.78 4.59
N THR A 437 11.68 1.67 3.81
CA THR A 437 12.14 3.04 3.59
C THR A 437 11.07 4.04 3.99
N MET A 438 11.48 5.22 4.46
CA MET A 438 10.57 6.26 4.94
C MET A 438 11.05 7.60 4.38
N PHE A 439 10.21 8.26 3.62
CA PHE A 439 10.56 9.42 2.82
C PHE A 439 9.88 10.66 3.38
N ARG A 440 10.67 11.50 4.06
CA ARG A 440 10.21 12.81 4.48
C ARG A 440 10.22 13.75 3.28
N ASN A 441 9.08 14.35 2.97
CA ASN A 441 8.97 15.37 1.94
C ASN A 441 9.79 16.62 2.36
N ARG A 442 10.19 17.42 1.38
CA ARG A 442 11.02 18.62 1.59
C ARG A 442 10.38 19.88 1.02
N GLY A 443 9.20 19.77 0.41
CA GLY A 443 8.48 20.88 -0.23
C GLY A 443 9.13 21.41 -1.52
N ASP A 444 10.23 20.78 -1.97
CA ASP A 444 11.02 21.15 -3.15
C ASP A 444 10.96 20.09 -4.28
N GLY A 445 10.02 19.14 -4.18
CA GLY A 445 9.90 17.99 -5.07
C GLY A 445 10.92 16.86 -4.79
N THR A 446 11.72 16.97 -3.72
CA THR A 446 12.67 15.93 -3.29
C THR A 446 12.33 15.37 -1.91
N PHE A 447 12.83 14.17 -1.60
CA PHE A 447 12.55 13.49 -0.33
C PHE A 447 13.84 13.06 0.38
N ALA A 448 13.82 13.16 1.71
CA ALA A 448 14.86 12.62 2.58
C ALA A 448 14.48 11.22 3.06
N GLU A 449 15.29 10.21 2.77
CA GLU A 449 15.09 8.86 3.32
C GLU A 449 15.57 8.81 4.78
N ILE A 450 14.66 8.52 5.70
CA ILE A 450 14.84 8.65 7.16
C ILE A 450 14.50 7.38 7.96
N ALA A 451 14.26 6.21 7.36
CA ALA A 451 13.82 5.01 8.09
C ALA A 451 14.80 4.54 9.17
N ASP A 452 16.10 4.82 9.03
CA ASP A 452 17.10 4.54 10.06
C ASP A 452 16.99 5.50 11.27
N PHE A 453 16.73 6.79 11.02
CA PHE A 453 16.51 7.82 12.04
C PHE A 453 15.18 7.59 12.78
N ALA A 454 14.10 7.36 12.03
CA ALA A 454 12.77 7.01 12.51
C ALA A 454 12.69 5.59 13.09
N ARG A 455 13.72 4.76 12.84
CA ARG A 455 13.90 3.41 13.40
C ARG A 455 12.88 2.36 12.93
N VAL A 456 12.31 2.57 11.74
CA VAL A 456 11.28 1.74 11.09
C VAL A 456 11.82 0.85 9.97
N ASN A 457 13.13 0.89 9.69
CA ASN A 457 13.81 0.16 8.61
C ASN A 457 13.61 -1.38 8.58
N GLY A 458 13.17 -1.99 9.69
CA GLY A 458 12.98 -3.44 9.82
C GLY A 458 14.26 -4.29 9.92
N VAL A 459 15.46 -3.68 9.92
CA VAL A 459 16.74 -4.41 9.91
C VAL A 459 17.57 -4.07 11.16
N ARG A 460 17.69 -5.05 12.08
CA ARG A 460 18.51 -5.02 13.30
C ARG A 460 19.02 -6.43 13.66
#